data_AF-M2B8G6-F1
#
_entry.id   AF-M2B8G6-F1
#
_cell.length_a   1.000
_cell.length_b   1.000
_cell.length_c   1.000
_cell.angle_alpha   90.00
_cell.angle_beta   90.00
_cell.angle_gamma   90.00
#
_symmetry.space_group_name_H-M   'P 1'
#
loop_
_entity.id
_entity.type
_entity.pdbx_description
1 polymer ?
#
loop_
_entity_poly.entity_id
_entity_poly.type
_entity_poly.pdbx_seq_one_letter_code
_entity_poly.pdbx_strand_id
1 'polypeptide(L)'
;MSAEDAPRFAGAFGQLTPLGGGDPIPLIKDKLLIGRRRHCDICLDFSNVSSQHCRMTLEQGYWFIRDLNSRNGTKVDGRGIMRKRADPNCKISIAKHHYTLEYEPQLLGAYGPPPADDDYIEEVMKSSLMDRAGISRRDPKKGFFNRKSED
;
A
#
# COMPACT_ATOMS: atom_id res chain seq x y z
N MET A 1 26.11 -13.24 -24.55
CA MET A 1 24.96 -12.72 -23.78
C MET A 1 25.54 -12.21 -22.48
N SER A 2 25.64 -10.90 -22.37
CA SER A 2 26.21 -10.17 -21.23
C SER A 2 25.27 -10.30 -20.02
N ALA A 3 25.82 -10.24 -18.81
CA ALA A 3 25.06 -10.30 -17.56
C ALA A 3 24.04 -9.15 -17.37
N GLU A 4 23.96 -8.21 -18.33
CA GLU A 4 23.03 -7.07 -18.33
C GLU A 4 21.66 -7.37 -18.95
N ASP A 5 21.49 -8.53 -19.60
CA ASP A 5 20.22 -8.90 -20.27
C ASP A 5 19.22 -9.63 -19.36
N ALA A 6 19.58 -9.88 -18.10
CA ALA A 6 18.67 -10.55 -17.15
C ALA A 6 17.54 -9.59 -16.74
N PRO A 7 16.27 -10.02 -16.78
CA PRO A 7 15.16 -9.17 -16.35
C PRO A 7 15.35 -8.79 -14.88
N ARG A 8 15.37 -7.48 -14.60
CA ARG A 8 15.62 -6.91 -13.27
C ARG A 8 14.61 -7.38 -12.21
N PHE A 9 13.41 -7.72 -12.65
CA PHE A 9 12.32 -8.23 -11.82
C PHE A 9 11.69 -9.46 -12.49
N ALA A 10 11.01 -10.29 -11.70
CA ALA A 10 10.30 -11.46 -12.21
C ALA A 10 9.18 -11.12 -13.20
N GLY A 11 8.60 -9.90 -13.12
CA GLY A 11 7.54 -9.41 -14.01
C GLY A 11 7.92 -8.13 -14.73
N ALA A 12 7.30 -7.89 -15.89
CA ALA A 12 7.53 -6.71 -16.72
C ALA A 12 7.20 -5.38 -16.02
N PHE A 13 6.33 -5.42 -15.00
CA PHE A 13 5.92 -4.25 -14.22
C PHE A 13 6.47 -4.24 -12.79
N GLY A 14 7.45 -5.11 -12.50
CA GLY A 14 7.99 -5.33 -11.16
C GLY A 14 7.55 -6.67 -10.56
N GLN A 15 7.66 -6.78 -9.24
CA GLN A 15 7.32 -7.97 -8.47
C GLN A 15 6.83 -7.65 -7.05
N LEU A 16 6.10 -8.59 -6.45
CA LEU A 16 5.85 -8.63 -5.01
C LEU A 16 6.71 -9.74 -4.40
N THR A 17 7.65 -9.38 -3.53
CA THR A 17 8.49 -10.36 -2.82
C THR A 17 7.89 -10.66 -1.45
N PRO A 18 7.46 -11.91 -1.18
CA PRO A 18 6.88 -12.27 0.12
C PRO A 18 7.90 -12.15 1.26
N LEU A 19 7.54 -11.48 2.35
CA LEU A 19 8.40 -11.37 3.54
C LEU A 19 8.41 -12.63 4.40
N GLY A 20 7.46 -13.54 4.19
CA GLY A 20 7.40 -14.85 4.87
C GLY A 20 8.19 -15.96 4.17
N GLY A 21 8.93 -15.64 3.10
CA GLY A 21 9.56 -16.60 2.21
C GLY A 21 8.65 -17.05 1.05
N GLY A 22 9.26 -17.71 0.06
CA GLY A 22 8.63 -18.10 -1.20
C GLY A 22 9.15 -17.32 -2.40
N ASP A 23 8.67 -17.67 -3.59
CA ASP A 23 9.10 -17.04 -4.84
C ASP A 23 8.46 -15.65 -5.02
N PRO A 24 9.18 -14.69 -5.64
CA PRO A 24 8.60 -13.41 -6.04
C PRO A 24 7.40 -13.61 -6.97
N ILE A 25 6.33 -12.85 -6.73
CA ILE A 25 5.14 -12.85 -7.58
C ILE A 25 5.33 -11.80 -8.68
N PRO A 26 5.38 -12.21 -9.97
CA PRO A 26 5.62 -11.27 -11.07
C PRO A 26 4.40 -10.37 -11.31
N LEU A 27 4.64 -9.07 -11.50
CA LEU A 27 3.62 -8.12 -11.95
C LEU A 27 3.60 -8.12 -13.48
N ILE A 28 2.59 -8.76 -14.07
CA ILE A 28 2.52 -9.06 -15.51
C ILE A 28 1.55 -8.18 -16.30
N LYS A 29 0.77 -7.33 -15.61
CA LYS A 29 -0.18 -6.37 -16.21
C LYS A 29 -0.04 -5.03 -15.51
N ASP A 30 -0.52 -3.97 -16.14
CA ASP A 30 -0.64 -2.61 -15.57
C ASP A 30 -1.82 -2.45 -14.61
N LYS A 31 -2.76 -3.40 -14.63
CA LYS A 31 -3.90 -3.49 -13.71
C LYS A 31 -4.01 -4.92 -13.21
N LEU A 32 -3.94 -5.07 -11.89
CA LEU A 32 -3.93 -6.38 -11.24
C LEU A 32 -4.99 -6.41 -10.15
N LEU A 33 -5.90 -7.38 -10.25
CA LEU A 33 -6.82 -7.74 -9.19
C LEU A 33 -6.15 -8.77 -8.27
N ILE A 34 -6.12 -8.48 -6.97
CA ILE A 34 -5.55 -9.36 -5.96
C ILE A 34 -6.67 -9.85 -5.05
N GLY A 35 -6.72 -11.15 -4.82
CA GLY A 35 -7.75 -11.74 -3.97
C GLY A 35 -7.62 -13.25 -3.82
N ARG A 36 -8.54 -13.84 -3.07
CA ARG A 36 -8.55 -15.28 -2.78
C ARG A 36 -9.11 -16.13 -3.92
N ARG A 37 -9.96 -15.54 -4.78
CA ARG A 37 -10.60 -16.29 -5.87
C ARG A 37 -9.63 -16.48 -7.03
N ARG A 38 -9.67 -17.65 -7.68
CA ARG A 38 -8.82 -18.02 -8.82
C ARG A 38 -8.94 -17.13 -10.05
N HIS A 39 -10.01 -16.33 -10.18
CA HIS A 39 -10.17 -15.38 -11.28
C HIS A 39 -9.39 -14.07 -11.06
N CYS A 40 -8.79 -13.86 -9.88
CA CYS A 40 -7.91 -12.73 -9.63
C CYS A 40 -6.58 -12.94 -10.37
N ASP A 41 -5.97 -11.86 -10.85
CA ASP A 41 -4.67 -11.91 -11.53
C ASP A 41 -3.57 -12.44 -10.59
N ILE A 42 -3.64 -12.06 -9.31
CA ILE A 42 -2.82 -12.62 -8.24
C ILE A 42 -3.75 -13.29 -7.23
N CYS A 43 -3.73 -14.63 -7.24
CA CYS A 43 -4.53 -15.46 -6.36
C CYS A 43 -3.77 -15.76 -5.07
N LEU A 44 -4.21 -15.18 -3.95
CA LEU A 44 -3.69 -15.46 -2.61
C LEU A 44 -4.70 -16.35 -1.88
N ASP A 45 -4.55 -17.67 -1.99
CA ASP A 45 -5.52 -18.66 -1.48
C ASP A 45 -5.43 -18.84 0.05
N PHE A 46 -5.72 -17.78 0.78
CA PHE A 46 -5.75 -17.77 2.23
C PHE A 46 -7.13 -17.38 2.74
N SER A 47 -7.61 -18.04 3.79
CA SER A 47 -8.94 -17.83 4.36
C SER A 47 -9.19 -16.40 4.85
N ASN A 48 -8.12 -15.68 5.25
CA ASN A 48 -8.15 -14.29 5.70
C ASN A 48 -8.06 -13.26 4.55
N VAL A 49 -7.85 -13.69 3.30
CA VAL A 49 -7.91 -12.81 2.13
C VAL A 49 -9.34 -12.79 1.59
N SER A 50 -9.78 -11.62 1.12
CA SER A 50 -11.14 -11.45 0.59
C SER A 50 -11.22 -11.98 -0.84
N SER A 51 -12.41 -12.37 -1.32
CA SER A 51 -12.59 -12.93 -2.66
C SER A 51 -11.97 -12.04 -3.75
N GLN A 52 -12.22 -10.73 -3.64
CA GLN A 52 -11.51 -9.64 -4.31
C GLN A 52 -11.08 -8.71 -3.17
N HIS A 53 -9.78 -8.48 -2.98
CA HIS A 53 -9.27 -7.83 -1.78
C HIS A 53 -8.79 -6.42 -2.07
N CYS A 54 -7.87 -6.28 -3.02
CA CYS A 54 -7.39 -4.99 -3.48
C CYS A 54 -7.09 -5.05 -4.97
N ARG A 55 -6.86 -3.87 -5.54
CA ARG A 55 -6.44 -3.72 -6.92
C ARG A 55 -5.24 -2.80 -6.98
N MET A 56 -4.27 -3.20 -7.78
CA MET A 56 -3.13 -2.36 -8.14
C MET A 56 -3.35 -1.81 -9.55
N THR A 57 -3.14 -0.50 -9.73
CA THR A 57 -3.17 0.18 -11.03
C THR A 57 -1.91 0.98 -11.22
N LEU A 58 -1.26 0.82 -12.37
CA LEU A 58 -0.10 1.60 -12.76
C LEU A 58 -0.57 2.92 -13.36
N GLU A 59 -0.11 4.04 -12.78
CA GLU A 59 -0.47 5.39 -13.20
C GLU A 59 0.78 6.27 -13.16
N GLN A 60 1.13 6.87 -14.30
CA GLN A 60 2.32 7.71 -14.45
C GLN A 60 3.62 7.02 -13.97
N GLY A 61 3.73 5.72 -14.21
CA GLY A 61 4.85 4.88 -13.80
C GLY A 61 4.88 4.49 -12.32
N TYR A 62 3.88 4.87 -11.52
CA TYR A 62 3.76 4.50 -10.11
C TYR A 62 2.59 3.55 -9.88
N TRP A 63 2.77 2.60 -8.96
CA TRP A 63 1.69 1.73 -8.53
C TRP A 63 0.77 2.46 -7.54
N PHE A 64 -0.53 2.45 -7.82
CA PHE A 64 -1.57 2.82 -6.88
C PHE A 64 -2.30 1.58 -6.41
N ILE A 65 -2.49 1.46 -5.10
CA ILE A 65 -3.19 0.34 -4.47
C ILE A 65 -4.51 0.86 -3.95
N ARG A 66 -5.60 0.20 -4.29
CA ARG A 66 -6.94 0.48 -3.77
C ARG A 66 -7.49 -0.75 -3.07
N ASP A 67 -7.87 -0.59 -1.81
CA ASP A 67 -8.63 -1.61 -1.08
C ASP A 67 -10.07 -1.69 -1.65
N LEU A 68 -10.61 -2.90 -1.80
CA LEU A 68 -11.94 -3.13 -2.36
C LEU A 68 -12.95 -3.47 -1.25
N ASN A 69 -12.94 -2.69 -0.17
CA ASN A 69 -13.70 -2.95 1.06
C ASN A 69 -13.44 -4.35 1.61
N SER A 70 -12.17 -4.72 1.67
CA SER A 70 -11.76 -6.03 2.15
C SER A 70 -12.03 -6.19 3.65
N ARG A 71 -12.23 -7.44 4.10
CA ARG A 71 -12.55 -7.71 5.51
C ARG A 71 -11.41 -7.34 6.47
N ASN A 72 -10.17 -7.55 6.05
CA ASN A 72 -8.98 -7.40 6.91
C ASN A 72 -8.10 -6.21 6.52
N GLY A 73 -8.51 -5.46 5.49
CA GLY A 73 -7.84 -4.26 5.01
C GLY A 73 -6.55 -4.53 4.24
N THR A 74 -6.16 -3.51 3.47
CA THR A 74 -4.87 -3.37 2.81
C THR A 74 -4.06 -2.29 3.52
N LYS A 75 -2.75 -2.49 3.65
CA LYS A 75 -1.84 -1.50 4.26
C LYS A 75 -0.63 -1.25 3.37
N VAL A 76 -0.14 -0.02 3.40
CA VAL A 76 1.15 0.39 2.82
C VAL A 76 1.98 1.03 3.93
N ASP A 77 3.18 0.49 4.15
CA ASP A 77 4.09 0.85 5.24
C ASP A 77 3.41 0.88 6.62
N GLY A 78 2.57 -0.13 6.86
CA GLY A 78 1.86 -0.33 8.13
C GLY A 78 0.61 0.53 8.33
N ARG A 79 0.33 1.48 7.45
CA ARG A 79 -0.89 2.32 7.51
C ARG A 79 -1.98 1.73 6.64
N GLY A 80 -3.21 1.65 7.16
CA GLY A 80 -4.38 1.22 6.40
C GLY A 80 -4.76 2.26 5.35
N ILE A 81 -5.14 1.80 4.16
CA ILE A 81 -5.38 2.65 2.99
C ILE A 81 -6.73 2.35 2.37
N MET A 82 -7.38 3.37 1.80
CA MET A 82 -8.47 3.16 0.84
C MET A 82 -7.91 3.22 -0.58
N ARG A 83 -7.07 4.22 -0.88
CA ARG A 83 -6.25 4.27 -2.08
C ARG A 83 -4.95 5.01 -1.79
N LYS A 84 -3.82 4.45 -2.20
CA LYS A 84 -2.52 5.09 -1.99
C LYS A 84 -1.52 4.78 -3.10
N ARG A 85 -0.69 5.77 -3.45
CA ARG A 85 0.53 5.56 -4.24
C ARG A 85 1.53 4.74 -3.42
N ALA A 86 2.00 3.63 -3.97
CA ALA A 86 2.98 2.75 -3.36
C ALA A 86 4.37 3.05 -3.92
N ASP A 87 5.26 3.54 -3.10
CA ASP A 87 6.63 3.84 -3.52
C ASP A 87 7.45 2.56 -3.74
N PRO A 88 8.49 2.58 -4.58
CA PRO A 88 9.39 1.45 -4.73
C PRO A 88 9.96 0.98 -3.39
N ASN A 89 10.04 -0.34 -3.22
CA ASN A 89 10.49 -1.03 -2.01
C ASN A 89 9.61 -0.83 -0.76
N CYS A 90 8.41 -0.24 -0.91
CA CYS A 90 7.47 -0.14 0.20
C CYS A 90 6.96 -1.51 0.66
N LYS A 91 6.48 -1.57 1.90
CA LYS A 91 5.86 -2.78 2.45
C LYS A 91 4.36 -2.74 2.22
N ILE A 92 3.84 -3.73 1.50
CA ILE A 92 2.41 -3.94 1.33
C ILE A 92 1.96 -5.04 2.26
N SER A 93 0.85 -4.84 2.95
CA SER A 93 0.17 -5.89 3.70
C SER A 93 -1.23 -6.12 3.12
N ILE A 94 -1.52 -7.38 2.80
CA ILE A 94 -2.83 -7.85 2.33
C ILE A 94 -3.35 -8.82 3.38
N ALA A 95 -4.32 -8.41 4.18
CA ALA A 95 -4.67 -9.08 5.43
C ALA A 95 -3.43 -9.30 6.34
N LYS A 96 -3.00 -10.55 6.55
CA LYS A 96 -1.83 -10.91 7.37
C LYS A 96 -0.58 -11.24 6.55
N HIS A 97 -0.64 -11.06 5.24
CA HIS A 97 0.45 -11.42 4.32
C HIS A 97 1.20 -10.16 3.92
N HIS A 98 2.52 -10.22 3.99
CA HIS A 98 3.39 -9.06 3.83
C HIS A 98 4.32 -9.25 2.63
N TYR A 99 4.47 -8.19 1.85
CA TYR A 99 5.27 -8.18 0.62
C TYR A 99 6.10 -6.91 0.55
N THR A 100 7.28 -6.99 -0.04
CA THR A 100 7.99 -5.83 -0.58
C THR A 100 7.54 -5.63 -2.03
N LEU A 101 7.13 -4.41 -2.39
CA LEU A 101 6.85 -4.05 -3.78
C LEU A 101 8.12 -3.55 -4.45
N GLU A 102 8.63 -4.28 -5.42
CA GLU A 102 9.85 -3.94 -6.14
C GLU A 102 9.54 -3.62 -7.59
N TYR A 103 9.84 -2.39 -8.01
CA TYR A 103 9.68 -1.92 -9.38
C TYR A 103 10.52 -0.67 -9.58
N GLU A 104 10.68 -0.25 -10.83
CA GLU A 104 11.44 0.95 -11.19
C GLU A 104 10.54 1.92 -11.96
N PRO A 105 10.09 3.03 -11.35
CA PRO A 105 9.14 3.94 -11.98
C PRO A 105 9.60 4.46 -13.34
N GLN A 106 10.90 4.74 -13.50
CA GLN A 106 11.47 5.26 -14.74
C GLN A 106 11.36 4.27 -15.90
N LEU A 107 11.51 2.96 -15.63
CA LEU A 107 11.28 1.92 -16.64
C LEU A 107 9.79 1.78 -17.00
N LEU A 108 8.91 2.24 -16.13
CA LEU A 108 7.46 2.23 -16.31
C LEU A 108 6.90 3.57 -16.84
N GLY A 109 7.78 4.45 -17.32
CA GLY A 109 7.39 5.72 -17.95
C GLY A 109 7.12 6.86 -16.99
N ALA A 110 7.57 6.78 -15.74
CA ALA A 110 7.53 7.93 -14.82
C ALA A 110 8.48 9.05 -15.31
N TYR A 111 7.97 10.27 -15.29
CA TYR A 111 8.73 11.49 -15.55
C TYR A 111 8.32 12.59 -14.57
N GLY A 112 9.28 13.43 -14.19
CA GLY A 112 9.02 14.52 -13.24
C GLY A 112 8.87 14.05 -11.79
N PRO A 113 8.32 14.90 -10.90
CA PRO A 113 8.13 14.55 -9.50
C PRO A 113 7.05 13.46 -9.35
N PRO A 114 7.17 12.58 -8.33
CA PRO A 114 6.15 11.57 -8.04
C PRO A 114 4.75 12.19 -7.84
N PRO A 115 3.67 11.61 -8.40
CA PRO A 115 2.29 12.10 -8.21
C PRO A 115 1.88 12.11 -6.74
N ALA A 116 1.10 13.07 -6.25
CA ALA A 116 0.71 13.11 -4.83
C ALA A 116 0.06 11.79 -4.35
N ASP A 117 0.22 11.45 -3.06
CA ASP A 117 -0.48 10.33 -2.44
C ASP A 117 -1.91 10.73 -2.05
N ASP A 118 -2.88 9.94 -2.51
CA ASP A 118 -4.31 10.18 -2.29
C ASP A 118 -4.71 10.27 -0.81
N ASP A 119 -4.17 9.38 0.03
CA ASP A 119 -4.51 9.34 1.46
C ASP A 119 -4.10 10.63 2.18
N TYR A 120 -2.98 11.27 1.80
CA TYR A 120 -2.56 12.55 2.39
C TYR A 120 -3.56 13.65 2.08
N ILE A 121 -4.03 13.71 0.83
CA ILE A 121 -5.04 14.68 0.41
C ILE A 121 -6.34 14.48 1.19
N GLU A 122 -6.79 13.24 1.39
CA GLU A 122 -8.00 12.94 2.16
C GLU A 122 -7.84 13.29 3.65
N GLU A 123 -6.67 13.01 4.24
CA GLU A 123 -6.37 13.35 5.64
C GLU A 123 -6.32 14.87 5.86
N VAL A 124 -5.70 15.62 4.95
CA VAL A 124 -5.67 17.09 4.96
C VAL A 124 -7.06 17.69 4.78
N MET A 125 -7.89 17.11 3.91
CA MET A 125 -9.28 17.55 3.74
C MET A 125 -10.12 17.26 4.99
N LYS A 126 -9.94 16.10 5.63
CA LYS A 126 -10.64 15.75 6.88
C LYS A 126 -10.26 16.66 8.03
N SER A 127 -8.97 16.96 8.21
CA SER A 127 -8.53 17.90 9.25
C SER A 127 -9.11 19.30 9.03
N SER A 128 -9.05 19.80 7.78
CA SER A 128 -9.63 21.11 7.45
C SER A 128 -11.14 21.17 7.66
N LEU A 129 -11.88 20.10 7.37
CA LEU A 129 -13.32 20.01 7.65
C LEU A 129 -13.63 19.96 9.16
N MET A 130 -12.86 19.20 9.95
CA MET A 130 -13.04 19.11 11.40
C MET A 130 -12.73 20.45 12.09
N ASP A 131 -11.68 21.14 11.65
CA ASP A 131 -11.30 22.45 12.17
C ASP A 131 -12.38 23.51 11.91
N ARG A 132 -12.96 23.52 10.70
CA ARG A 132 -14.06 24.43 10.34
C ARG A 132 -15.37 24.09 11.05
N ALA A 133 -15.60 22.82 11.39
CA ALA A 133 -16.78 22.38 12.13
C ALA A 133 -16.68 22.66 13.65
N GLY A 134 -15.51 23.10 14.15
CA GLY A 134 -15.29 23.36 15.59
C GLY A 134 -15.32 22.09 16.45
N ILE A 135 -15.19 20.90 15.84
CA ILE A 135 -15.25 19.60 16.53
C ILE A 135 -13.83 19.10 16.74
N SER A 136 -13.10 19.66 17.70
CA SER A 136 -11.82 19.08 18.14
C SER A 136 -12.11 17.81 18.96
N ARG A 137 -11.76 16.63 18.44
CA ARG A 137 -11.78 15.41 19.27
C ARG A 137 -10.71 15.54 20.36
N ARG A 138 -11.14 15.39 21.61
CA ARG A 138 -10.26 15.29 22.79
C ARG A 138 -9.32 14.09 22.62
N ASP A 139 -8.02 14.33 22.65
CA ASP A 139 -6.99 13.30 22.62
C ASP A 139 -7.05 12.43 23.90
N PRO A 140 -7.29 11.10 23.83
CA PRO A 140 -7.38 10.24 25.01
C PRO A 140 -6.03 9.98 25.72
N LYS A 141 -4.90 10.47 25.20
CA LYS A 141 -3.56 10.18 25.75
C LYS A 141 -2.96 11.24 26.68
N LYS A 142 -3.78 12.09 27.31
CA LYS A 142 -3.30 13.00 28.37
C LYS A 142 -3.86 12.62 29.75
N GLY A 143 -3.43 11.46 30.25
CA GLY A 143 -3.66 11.00 31.61
C GLY A 143 -2.34 10.80 32.35
N PHE A 144 -2.25 11.41 33.53
CA PHE A 144 -1.22 11.25 34.58
C PHE A 144 0.11 11.99 34.40
N PHE A 145 0.12 13.25 34.84
CA PHE A 145 1.15 13.74 35.75
C PHE A 145 0.47 14.69 36.75
N ASN A 146 0.30 14.28 37.99
CA ASN A 146 -0.18 15.14 39.07
C ASN A 146 0.96 15.40 40.06
N ARG A 147 1.11 16.70 40.37
CA ARG A 147 1.83 17.43 41.45
C ARG A 147 2.12 16.61 42.73
N LYS A 148 3.36 16.56 43.24
CA LYS A 148 4.16 17.52 44.08
C LYS A 148 4.09 17.17 45.58
N SER A 149 5.25 17.17 46.24
CA SER A 149 5.43 17.67 47.62
C SER A 149 6.92 18.00 47.84
N GLU A 150 7.22 19.29 47.91
CA GLU A 150 8.36 19.84 48.66
C GLU A 150 7.85 20.00 50.10
N ASP A 151 8.58 19.42 51.05
CA ASP A 151 8.76 19.87 52.43
C ASP A 151 10.27 19.79 52.70
#